data_AF-A0A6A0GT06-F1
#
_entry.id   AF-A0A6A0GT06-F1
#
_cell.length_a   1.000
_cell.length_b   1.000
_cell.length_c   1.000
_cell.angle_alpha   90.00
_cell.angle_beta   90.00
_cell.angle_gamma   90.00
#
_symmetry.space_group_name_H-M   'P 1'
#
loop_
_entity.id
_entity.type
_entity.pdbx_description
1 polymer ?
#
loop_
_entity_poly.entity_id
_entity_poly.type
_entity_poly.pdbx_seq_one_letter_code
_entity_poly.pdbx_strand_id
1 'polypeptide(L)'
;MHEAPGGQDAAVAAAPVYTGTSNTNIHPWLSSMVNYAQPVHFVGFDAAEEKNIHHNMSSFSETAGLGYLKTQAIEFVNYNKRQMSRIYPKGARVDSSNYMPQVFWNAGCQMVSLNYQTPDLPMQLNQGKFEYNGNCGYLLKPDFMRRMDKSFDPFAESPVDGVIAAQLGVSVIAGQFLSDKKVGTYVEVDMYGLPTDTIRKEFRTRMVPANGLNPQYNEEPFLFRKVSK
;
A
#
# COMPACT_ATOMS: atom_id res chain seq x y z
N MET A 1 22.18 -65.29 13.41
CA MET A 1 22.97 -64.09 13.10
C MET A 1 22.84 -63.83 11.60
N HIS A 2 22.09 -62.79 11.24
CA HIS A 2 21.98 -62.28 9.88
C HIS A 2 21.94 -60.76 10.02
N GLU A 3 23.01 -60.10 9.58
CA GLU A 3 23.16 -58.65 9.59
C GLU A 3 22.31 -58.03 8.47
N ALA A 4 21.60 -56.95 8.78
CA ALA A 4 20.88 -56.15 7.81
C ALA A 4 21.86 -55.27 7.01
N PRO A 5 21.68 -55.09 5.69
CA PRO A 5 22.55 -54.25 4.89
C PRO A 5 22.30 -52.76 5.16
N GLY A 6 23.39 -52.00 5.09
CA GLY A 6 23.52 -50.61 5.53
C GLY A 6 22.59 -49.62 4.83
N GLY A 7 22.23 -48.59 5.57
CA GLY A 7 21.45 -47.46 5.09
C GLY A 7 22.19 -46.72 3.97
N GLN A 8 21.48 -46.45 2.88
CA GLN A 8 21.92 -45.52 1.86
C GLN A 8 21.84 -44.11 2.43
N ASP A 9 22.99 -43.45 2.53
CA ASP A 9 23.08 -42.01 2.74
C ASP A 9 22.32 -41.30 1.63
N ALA A 10 21.12 -40.81 1.94
CA ALA A 10 20.41 -39.89 1.07
C ALA A 10 21.26 -38.62 0.98
N ALA A 11 21.85 -38.38 -0.20
CA ALA A 11 22.59 -37.17 -0.48
C ALA A 11 21.69 -35.95 -0.18
N VAL A 12 21.99 -35.25 0.91
CA VAL A 12 21.33 -34.01 1.26
C VAL A 12 21.65 -33.02 0.15
N ALA A 13 20.65 -32.69 -0.67
CA ALA A 13 20.79 -31.67 -1.69
C ALA A 13 21.35 -30.40 -1.02
N ALA A 14 22.51 -29.93 -1.50
CA ALA A 14 23.16 -28.76 -0.92
C ALA A 14 22.17 -27.59 -0.94
N ALA A 15 21.88 -27.04 0.24
CA ALA A 15 21.01 -25.89 0.35
C ALA A 15 21.61 -24.73 -0.48
N PRO A 16 20.81 -23.99 -1.25
CA PRO A 16 21.31 -22.87 -2.02
C PRO A 16 22.04 -21.88 -1.10
N VAL A 17 23.28 -21.54 -1.46
CA VAL A 17 24.11 -20.63 -0.68
C VAL A 17 23.61 -19.21 -0.89
N TYR A 18 23.15 -18.59 0.19
CA TYR A 18 22.67 -17.21 0.22
C TYR A 18 23.83 -16.22 0.05
N THR A 19 23.72 -15.31 -0.92
CA THR A 19 24.72 -14.25 -1.19
C THR A 19 24.16 -12.82 -1.02
N GLY A 20 23.07 -12.64 -0.28
CA GLY A 20 22.41 -11.33 -0.09
C GLY A 20 23.07 -10.46 0.99
N THR A 21 23.06 -9.13 0.77
CA THR A 21 23.90 -8.15 1.48
C THR A 21 23.34 -7.62 2.81
N SER A 22 24.27 -7.49 3.76
CA SER A 22 24.30 -6.81 5.07
C SER A 22 23.67 -7.49 6.30
N ASN A 23 24.59 -7.99 7.12
CA ASN A 23 24.57 -8.35 8.55
C ASN A 23 24.10 -9.77 8.91
N THR A 24 25.11 -10.59 9.25
CA THR A 24 25.12 -11.96 9.78
C THR A 24 25.11 -13.10 8.76
N ASN A 25 25.98 -14.09 9.00
CA ASN A 25 25.89 -15.40 8.38
C ASN A 25 24.50 -15.96 8.72
N ILE A 26 23.59 -15.97 7.74
CA ILE A 26 22.27 -16.58 7.92
C ILE A 26 22.49 -18.08 8.11
N HIS A 27 22.00 -18.62 9.23
CA HIS A 27 22.13 -20.04 9.50
C HIS A 27 21.48 -20.87 8.36
N PRO A 28 22.09 -21.96 7.87
CA PRO A 28 21.54 -22.75 6.76
C PRO A 28 20.08 -23.17 6.94
N TRP A 29 19.67 -23.58 8.15
CA TRP A 29 18.27 -23.88 8.48
C TRP A 29 17.29 -22.71 8.28
N LEU A 30 17.72 -21.47 8.56
CA LEU A 30 16.88 -20.30 8.30
C LEU A 30 16.85 -19.98 6.81
N SER A 31 18.00 -20.11 6.13
CA SER A 31 18.10 -19.91 4.68
C SER A 31 17.24 -20.91 3.89
N SER A 32 17.17 -22.17 4.32
CA SER A 32 16.39 -23.20 3.63
C SER A 32 14.88 -23.02 3.72
N MET A 33 14.39 -22.14 4.62
CA MET A 33 12.97 -21.80 4.73
C MET A 33 12.53 -20.68 3.76
N VAL A 34 13.47 -19.96 3.15
CA VAL A 34 13.19 -18.85 2.24
C VAL A 34 12.97 -19.37 0.81
N ASN A 35 11.87 -18.95 0.18
CA ASN A 35 11.52 -19.32 -1.20
C ASN A 35 11.08 -18.10 -2.04
N TYR A 36 9.80 -17.75 -2.02
CA TYR A 36 9.16 -16.80 -2.93
C TYR A 36 9.30 -15.33 -2.51
N ALA A 37 9.79 -15.06 -1.30
CA ALA A 37 9.99 -13.74 -0.74
C ALA A 37 11.43 -13.59 -0.25
N GLN A 38 12.40 -13.76 -1.15
CA GLN A 38 13.82 -13.67 -0.83
C GLN A 38 14.24 -12.20 -0.72
N PRO A 39 14.59 -11.69 0.47
CA PRO A 39 15.02 -10.30 0.62
C PRO A 39 16.41 -10.13 -0.01
N VAL A 40 16.56 -9.11 -0.85
CA VAL A 40 17.85 -8.73 -1.44
C VAL A 40 18.09 -7.24 -1.27
N HIS A 41 19.36 -6.85 -1.18
CA HIS A 41 19.73 -5.45 -1.24
C HIS A 41 19.33 -4.88 -2.59
N PHE A 42 18.54 -3.79 -2.55
CA PHE A 42 18.10 -3.11 -3.75
C PHE A 42 19.23 -2.26 -4.33
N VAL A 43 19.66 -2.58 -5.55
CA VAL A 43 20.72 -1.84 -6.26
C VAL A 43 20.13 -0.76 -7.17
N GLY A 44 18.98 -1.05 -7.81
CA GLY A 44 18.30 -0.17 -8.75
C GLY A 44 17.22 -0.92 -9.53
N PHE A 45 16.28 -0.19 -10.13
CA PHE A 45 15.20 -0.81 -10.92
C PHE A 45 15.75 -1.51 -12.16
N ASP A 46 16.69 -0.89 -12.89
CA ASP A 46 17.31 -1.48 -14.09
C ASP A 46 18.03 -2.79 -13.78
N ALA A 47 18.80 -2.83 -12.69
CA ALA A 47 19.49 -4.05 -12.25
C ALA A 47 18.52 -5.16 -11.82
N ALA A 48 17.36 -4.80 -11.26
CA ALA A 48 16.31 -5.77 -10.91
C ALA A 48 15.58 -6.30 -12.17
N GLU A 49 15.36 -5.43 -13.17
CA GLU A 49 14.84 -5.76 -14.50
C GLU A 49 15.76 -6.74 -15.22
N GLU A 50 17.06 -6.42 -15.32
CA GLU A 50 18.07 -7.23 -16.00
C GLU A 50 18.18 -8.63 -15.38
N LYS A 51 18.19 -8.72 -14.05
CA LYS A 51 18.24 -10.03 -13.36
C LYS A 51 16.97 -10.84 -13.54
N ASN A 52 15.82 -10.18 -13.61
CA ASN A 52 14.50 -10.79 -13.83
C ASN A 52 14.17 -11.96 -12.87
N ILE A 53 14.53 -11.82 -11.58
CA ILE A 53 14.27 -12.86 -10.55
C ILE A 53 13.04 -12.48 -9.73
N HIS A 54 11.90 -13.12 -10.02
CA HIS A 54 10.59 -12.74 -9.47
C HIS A 54 10.46 -12.96 -7.95
N HIS A 55 11.15 -13.97 -7.40
CA HIS A 55 11.11 -14.26 -5.96
C HIS A 55 12.02 -13.34 -5.14
N ASN A 56 12.85 -12.52 -5.79
CA ASN A 56 13.59 -11.48 -5.08
C ASN A 56 12.66 -10.32 -4.73
N MET A 57 12.73 -9.87 -3.50
CA MET A 57 11.96 -8.74 -2.98
C MET A 57 12.87 -7.73 -2.28
N SER A 58 12.42 -6.49 -2.19
CA SER A 58 13.16 -5.42 -1.52
C SER A 58 12.31 -4.67 -0.52
N SER A 59 12.91 -4.33 0.62
CA SER A 59 12.27 -3.53 1.68
C SER A 59 12.84 -2.12 1.68
N PHE A 60 11.96 -1.12 1.75
CA PHE A 60 12.30 0.30 1.70
C PHE A 60 11.71 1.02 2.91
N SER A 61 12.49 1.91 3.53
CA SER A 61 11.89 2.90 4.45
C SER A 61 10.98 3.84 3.67
N GLU A 62 10.00 4.45 4.33
CA GLU A 62 9.12 5.45 3.69
C GLU A 62 9.92 6.57 3.01
N THR A 63 11.07 6.96 3.59
CA THR A 63 11.96 7.99 3.02
C THR A 63 12.57 7.54 1.70
N ALA A 64 13.10 6.31 1.64
CA ALA A 64 13.68 5.76 0.41
C ALA A 64 12.62 5.54 -0.66
N GLY A 65 11.47 4.96 -0.28
CA GLY A 65 10.35 4.75 -1.19
C GLY A 65 9.80 6.06 -1.76
N LEU A 66 9.69 7.12 -0.94
CA LEU A 66 9.32 8.46 -1.42
C LEU A 66 10.38 9.06 -2.35
N GLY A 67 11.67 8.76 -2.13
CA GLY A 67 12.75 9.12 -3.04
C GLY A 67 12.51 8.53 -4.43
N TYR A 68 12.30 7.21 -4.50
CA TYR A 68 12.03 6.53 -5.78
C TYR A 68 10.72 6.97 -6.43
N LEU A 69 9.66 7.22 -5.64
CA LEU A 69 8.42 7.79 -6.17
C LEU A 69 8.63 9.16 -6.85
N LYS A 70 9.57 9.99 -6.36
CA LYS A 70 9.83 11.31 -6.93
C LYS A 70 10.65 11.27 -8.21
N THR A 71 11.56 10.31 -8.34
CA THR A 71 12.55 10.30 -9.42
C THR A 71 12.33 9.20 -10.44
N GLN A 72 11.64 8.11 -10.07
CA GLN A 72 11.56 6.85 -10.82
C GLN A 72 10.19 6.16 -10.58
N ALA A 73 9.10 6.91 -10.66
CA ALA A 73 7.76 6.43 -10.31
C ALA A 73 7.29 5.29 -11.22
N ILE A 74 7.52 5.43 -12.54
CA ILE A 74 7.09 4.47 -13.56
C ILE A 74 7.87 3.16 -13.41
N GLU A 75 9.18 3.26 -13.18
CA GLU A 75 10.06 2.12 -12.93
C GLU A 75 9.63 1.38 -11.66
N PHE A 76 9.21 2.11 -10.62
CA PHE A 76 8.72 1.50 -9.39
C PHE A 76 7.39 0.73 -9.63
N VAL A 77 6.47 1.31 -10.41
CA VAL A 77 5.24 0.60 -10.84
C VAL A 77 5.59 -0.68 -11.61
N ASN A 78 6.51 -0.59 -12.57
CA ASN A 78 6.92 -1.74 -13.39
C ASN A 78 7.61 -2.83 -12.56
N TYR A 79 8.51 -2.46 -11.65
CA TYR A 79 9.10 -3.38 -10.68
C TYR A 79 8.03 -4.16 -9.92
N ASN A 80 6.99 -3.47 -9.44
CA ASN A 80 5.90 -4.06 -8.66
C ASN A 80 4.92 -4.91 -9.48
N LYS A 81 5.03 -4.98 -10.81
CA LYS A 81 4.31 -5.98 -11.63
C LYS A 81 4.93 -7.36 -11.52
N ARG A 82 6.23 -7.43 -11.26
CA ARG A 82 7.04 -8.65 -11.29
C ARG A 82 7.48 -9.11 -9.90
N GLN A 83 7.89 -8.17 -9.07
CA GLN A 83 8.52 -8.40 -7.77
C GLN A 83 7.72 -7.73 -6.64
N MET A 84 8.04 -8.13 -5.42
CA MET A 84 7.41 -7.57 -4.22
C MET A 84 8.25 -6.45 -3.63
N SER A 85 7.59 -5.34 -3.26
CA SER A 85 8.16 -4.31 -2.40
C SER A 85 7.46 -4.26 -1.05
N ARG A 86 8.27 -4.10 0.00
CA ARG A 86 7.79 -3.80 1.35
C ARG A 86 8.18 -2.39 1.74
N ILE A 87 7.22 -1.59 2.19
CA ILE A 87 7.45 -0.26 2.75
C ILE A 87 7.27 -0.30 4.26
N TYR A 88 8.10 0.41 5.01
CA TYR A 88 7.98 0.52 6.46
C TYR A 88 8.25 1.95 6.98
N PRO A 89 7.69 2.34 8.14
CA PRO A 89 7.89 3.68 8.70
C PRO A 89 9.36 3.97 8.99
N LYS A 90 9.80 5.23 8.82
CA LYS A 90 11.16 5.64 9.18
C LYS A 90 11.36 5.59 10.71
N GLY A 91 12.57 5.28 11.14
CA GLY A 91 12.91 5.17 12.57
C GLY A 91 12.68 6.45 13.39
N ALA A 92 12.61 7.63 12.75
CA ALA A 92 12.30 8.89 13.44
C ALA A 92 10.86 8.97 14.00
N ARG A 93 9.95 8.09 13.59
CA ARG A 93 8.58 7.99 14.12
C ARG A 93 8.56 7.19 15.42
N VAL A 94 9.23 7.71 16.43
CA VAL A 94 9.34 7.08 17.76
C VAL A 94 8.00 6.97 18.48
N ASP A 95 7.03 7.80 18.10
CA ASP A 95 5.64 7.81 18.57
C ASP A 95 4.77 6.74 17.90
N SER A 96 5.33 5.91 17.01
CA SER A 96 4.58 4.95 16.19
C SER A 96 3.55 5.57 15.25
N SER A 97 3.67 6.85 14.90
CA SER A 97 2.83 7.47 13.87
C SER A 97 2.97 6.74 12.52
N ASN A 98 1.95 6.83 11.67
CA ASN A 98 1.97 6.24 10.33
C ASN A 98 2.22 7.27 9.23
N TYR A 99 2.71 6.78 8.09
CA TYR A 99 2.74 7.52 6.83
C TYR A 99 1.48 7.20 6.02
N MET A 100 1.12 8.06 5.07
CA MET A 100 -0.04 7.81 4.20
C MET A 100 0.23 6.62 3.27
N PRO A 101 -0.52 5.50 3.34
CA PRO A 101 -0.21 4.30 2.56
C PRO A 101 -0.57 4.46 1.07
N GLN A 102 -1.54 5.33 0.75
CA GLN A 102 -2.03 5.55 -0.61
C GLN A 102 -0.91 5.90 -1.59
N VAL A 103 0.10 6.67 -1.16
CA VAL A 103 1.22 7.07 -2.04
C VAL A 103 2.00 5.86 -2.56
N PHE A 104 2.13 4.80 -1.77
CA PHE A 104 2.84 3.58 -2.15
C PHE A 104 1.94 2.58 -2.86
N TRP A 105 0.66 2.53 -2.51
CA TRP A 105 -0.33 1.78 -3.30
C TRP A 105 -0.44 2.32 -4.73
N ASN A 106 -0.30 3.63 -4.94
CA ASN A 106 -0.25 4.23 -6.28
C ASN A 106 0.97 3.76 -7.10
N ALA A 107 2.09 3.43 -6.45
CA ALA A 107 3.24 2.76 -7.10
C ALA A 107 3.09 1.24 -7.19
N GLY A 108 1.99 0.66 -6.69
CA GLY A 108 1.74 -0.78 -6.75
C GLY A 108 2.47 -1.60 -5.71
N CYS A 109 3.07 -0.96 -4.70
CA CYS A 109 3.72 -1.63 -3.58
C CYS A 109 2.70 -2.51 -2.82
N GLN A 110 3.07 -3.75 -2.54
CA GLN A 110 2.14 -4.76 -2.02
C GLN A 110 2.14 -4.80 -0.49
N MET A 111 3.32 -4.69 0.14
CA MET A 111 3.48 -4.79 1.60
C MET A 111 3.75 -3.41 2.21
N VAL A 112 2.73 -2.55 2.21
CA VAL A 112 2.79 -1.20 2.81
C VAL A 112 2.54 -1.31 4.31
N SER A 113 3.61 -1.53 5.07
CA SER A 113 3.53 -1.86 6.50
C SER A 113 3.26 -0.62 7.35
N LEU A 114 2.28 -0.71 8.25
CA LEU A 114 1.86 0.35 9.17
C LEU A 114 1.93 -0.15 10.63
N ASN A 115 1.97 0.78 11.56
CA ASN A 115 1.92 0.58 13.01
C ASN A 115 0.46 0.39 13.46
N TYR A 116 0.02 -0.86 13.61
CA TYR A 116 -1.37 -1.22 13.99
C TYR A 116 -1.78 -0.72 15.38
N GLN A 117 -0.82 -0.51 16.27
CA GLN A 117 -1.06 0.05 17.61
C GLN A 117 -1.51 1.52 17.59
N THR A 118 -1.37 2.21 16.46
CA THR A 118 -1.72 3.63 16.30
C THR A 118 -2.95 3.76 15.39
N PRO A 119 -4.14 4.07 15.92
CA PRO A 119 -5.37 4.18 15.13
C PRO A 119 -5.50 5.57 14.45
N ASP A 120 -4.42 6.06 13.85
CA ASP A 120 -4.41 7.31 13.10
C ASP A 120 -5.07 7.17 11.73
N LEU A 121 -5.23 8.29 11.01
CA LEU A 121 -5.87 8.34 9.70
C LEU A 121 -5.33 7.28 8.69
N PRO A 122 -3.99 7.12 8.52
CA PRO A 122 -3.45 6.02 7.72
C PRO A 122 -3.98 4.62 8.08
N MET A 123 -4.08 4.32 9.38
CA MET A 123 -4.57 3.03 9.84
C MET A 123 -6.08 2.88 9.59
N GLN A 124 -6.86 3.95 9.81
CA GLN A 124 -8.28 3.96 9.50
C GLN A 124 -8.55 3.69 8.01
N LEU A 125 -7.77 4.32 7.11
CA LEU A 125 -7.82 4.05 5.68
C LEU A 125 -7.43 2.62 5.33
N ASN A 126 -6.40 2.07 5.98
CA ASN A 126 -5.98 0.69 5.78
C ASN A 126 -7.07 -0.31 6.19
N GLN A 127 -7.66 -0.14 7.37
CA GLN A 127 -8.74 -0.99 7.87
C GLN A 127 -9.96 -0.93 6.96
N GLY A 128 -10.43 0.26 6.61
CA GLY A 128 -11.59 0.43 5.71
C GLY A 128 -11.34 -0.13 4.31
N LYS A 129 -10.12 -0.01 3.78
CA LYS A 129 -9.76 -0.56 2.46
C LYS A 129 -9.74 -2.10 2.47
N PHE A 130 -9.13 -2.73 3.46
CA PHE A 130 -8.96 -4.18 3.51
C PHE A 130 -10.14 -4.96 4.08
N GLU A 131 -11.19 -4.29 4.58
CA GLU A 131 -12.48 -4.93 4.86
C GLU A 131 -13.11 -5.53 3.60
N TYR A 132 -12.88 -4.91 2.44
CA TYR A 132 -13.31 -5.40 1.14
C TYR A 132 -12.62 -6.74 0.77
N ASN A 133 -13.21 -7.45 -0.19
CA ASN A 133 -12.78 -8.79 -0.59
C ASN A 133 -12.84 -9.81 0.57
N GLY A 134 -13.88 -9.70 1.41
CA GLY A 134 -14.13 -10.64 2.50
C GLY A 134 -13.11 -10.57 3.64
N ASN A 135 -12.50 -9.40 3.86
CA ASN A 135 -11.49 -9.18 4.91
C ASN A 135 -10.31 -10.17 4.86
N CYS A 136 -9.95 -10.65 3.66
CA CYS A 136 -8.91 -11.67 3.52
C CYS A 136 -7.48 -11.09 3.56
N GLY A 137 -7.34 -9.77 3.64
CA GLY A 137 -6.05 -9.06 3.62
C GLY A 137 -5.43 -8.88 2.22
N TYR A 138 -6.15 -9.23 1.15
CA TYR A 138 -5.68 -9.09 -0.23
C TYR A 138 -6.69 -8.36 -1.10
N LEU A 139 -6.19 -7.44 -1.93
CA LEU A 139 -6.96 -6.73 -2.95
C LEU A 139 -6.21 -6.80 -4.28
N LEU A 140 -6.93 -7.15 -5.35
CA LEU A 140 -6.34 -7.19 -6.68
C LEU A 140 -6.03 -5.77 -7.16
N LYS A 141 -4.79 -5.55 -7.60
CA LYS A 141 -4.39 -4.26 -8.20
C LYS A 141 -5.17 -3.99 -9.51
N PRO A 142 -5.39 -2.71 -9.87
CA PRO A 142 -5.96 -2.34 -11.17
C PRO A 142 -5.19 -2.96 -12.35
N ASP A 143 -5.89 -3.17 -13.47
CA ASP A 143 -5.36 -3.90 -14.63
C ASP A 143 -4.09 -3.28 -15.22
N PHE A 144 -4.05 -1.94 -15.34
CA PHE A 144 -2.88 -1.18 -15.81
C PHE A 144 -1.65 -1.27 -14.88
N MET A 145 -1.84 -1.66 -13.62
CA MET A 145 -0.75 -1.90 -12.66
C MET A 145 -0.29 -3.37 -12.62
N ARG A 146 -0.85 -4.22 -13.47
CA ARG A 146 -0.52 -5.65 -13.58
C ARG A 146 0.00 -6.03 -14.96
N ARG A 147 -0.53 -5.41 -16.00
CA ARG A 147 -0.18 -5.68 -17.40
C ARG A 147 1.22 -5.17 -17.76
N MET A 148 2.04 -6.04 -18.36
CA MET A 148 3.40 -5.69 -18.80
C MET A 148 3.41 -4.76 -20.01
N ASP A 149 2.37 -4.83 -20.85
CA ASP A 149 2.22 -4.03 -22.07
C ASP A 149 1.60 -2.63 -21.84
N LYS A 150 1.34 -2.26 -20.58
CA LYS A 150 0.77 -0.95 -20.21
C LYS A 150 1.74 -0.19 -19.31
N SER A 151 2.10 1.04 -19.67
CA SER A 151 2.81 1.95 -18.76
C SER A 151 1.81 2.76 -17.94
N PHE A 152 2.18 3.10 -16.71
CA PHE A 152 1.38 3.91 -15.82
C PHE A 152 2.29 4.82 -15.01
N ASP A 153 2.06 6.13 -15.12
CA ASP A 153 2.67 7.14 -14.27
C ASP A 153 1.66 7.58 -13.21
N PRO A 154 1.92 7.32 -11.91
CA PRO A 154 1.01 7.71 -10.83
C PRO A 154 0.88 9.22 -10.65
N PHE A 155 1.73 10.04 -11.29
CA PHE A 155 1.67 11.50 -11.25
C PHE A 155 1.12 12.13 -12.53
N ALA A 156 0.70 11.33 -13.51
CA ALA A 156 0.13 11.84 -14.75
C ALA A 156 -1.14 12.67 -14.47
N GLU A 157 -1.20 13.85 -15.08
CA GLU A 157 -2.39 14.72 -15.05
C GLU A 157 -3.43 14.31 -16.09
N SER A 158 -3.01 13.65 -17.17
CA SER A 158 -3.90 13.14 -18.20
C SER A 158 -4.55 11.81 -17.80
N PRO A 159 -5.79 11.53 -18.23
CA PRO A 159 -6.42 10.23 -18.01
C PRO A 159 -5.55 9.06 -18.49
N VAL A 160 -5.49 7.99 -17.70
CA VAL A 160 -4.81 6.76 -18.09
C VAL A 160 -5.58 6.14 -19.27
N ASP A 161 -4.87 5.79 -20.34
CA ASP A 161 -5.47 5.14 -21.51
C ASP A 161 -6.25 3.87 -21.11
N GLY A 162 -7.53 3.81 -21.49
CA GLY A 162 -8.45 2.73 -21.14
C GLY A 162 -9.12 2.85 -19.76
N VAL A 163 -8.86 3.91 -18.98
CA VAL A 163 -9.55 4.19 -17.71
C VAL A 163 -10.59 5.29 -17.91
N ILE A 164 -11.85 4.99 -17.60
CA ILE A 164 -12.95 5.95 -17.67
C ILE A 164 -12.94 6.81 -16.40
N ALA A 165 -12.61 8.10 -16.55
CA ALA A 165 -12.75 9.06 -15.47
C ALA A 165 -14.24 9.26 -15.12
N ALA A 166 -14.57 9.14 -13.83
CA ALA A 166 -15.90 9.39 -13.28
C ALA A 166 -15.93 10.71 -12.49
N GLN A 167 -17.12 11.28 -12.33
CA GLN A 167 -17.37 12.39 -11.43
C GLN A 167 -18.16 11.88 -10.22
N LEU A 168 -17.78 12.29 -9.01
CA LEU A 168 -18.46 11.94 -7.77
C LEU A 168 -19.04 13.20 -7.13
N GLY A 169 -20.33 13.15 -6.79
CA GLY A 169 -21.01 14.15 -5.97
C GLY A 169 -21.43 13.51 -4.65
N VAL A 170 -21.09 14.14 -3.51
CA VAL A 170 -21.46 13.66 -2.18
C VAL A 170 -22.29 14.73 -1.47
N SER A 171 -23.57 14.44 -1.23
CA SER A 171 -24.46 15.31 -0.44
C SER A 171 -24.59 14.78 0.99
N VAL A 172 -24.15 15.58 1.96
CA VAL A 172 -24.34 15.27 3.38
C VAL A 172 -25.68 15.86 3.83
N ILE A 173 -26.67 14.99 3.99
CA ILE A 173 -28.05 15.40 4.31
C ILE A 173 -28.21 15.60 5.82
N ALA A 174 -27.98 14.54 6.61
CA ALA A 174 -28.20 14.53 8.05
C ALA A 174 -27.35 13.45 8.75
N GLY A 175 -27.22 13.53 10.07
CA GLY A 175 -26.68 12.47 10.92
C GLY A 175 -27.70 11.97 11.93
N GLN A 176 -27.50 10.78 12.49
CA GLN A 176 -28.37 10.20 13.52
C GLN A 176 -27.53 9.56 14.62
N PHE A 177 -27.93 9.74 15.88
CA PHE A 177 -27.31 9.15 17.07
C PHE A 177 -25.78 9.36 17.15
N LEU A 178 -25.30 10.54 16.76
CA LEU A 178 -23.86 10.85 16.74
C LEU A 178 -23.27 11.02 18.15
N SER A 179 -24.06 11.51 19.10
CA SER A 179 -23.66 11.65 20.50
C SER A 179 -24.87 11.65 21.43
N ASP A 180 -24.68 11.10 22.62
CA ASP A 180 -25.59 11.18 23.76
C ASP A 180 -25.65 12.58 24.40
N LYS A 181 -24.72 13.47 24.05
CA LYS A 181 -24.60 14.83 24.55
C LYS A 181 -25.09 15.86 23.52
N LYS A 182 -25.50 17.03 24.02
CA LYS A 182 -25.80 18.20 23.19
C LYS A 182 -24.52 18.88 22.71
N VAL A 183 -23.90 18.32 21.69
CA VAL A 183 -22.66 18.82 21.08
C VAL A 183 -22.92 19.38 19.68
N GLY A 184 -22.03 20.26 19.23
CA GLY A 184 -22.00 20.68 17.83
C GLY A 184 -21.31 19.64 16.96
N THR A 185 -21.86 19.35 15.78
CA THR A 185 -21.29 18.37 14.85
C THR A 185 -21.14 18.97 13.45
N TYR A 186 -20.17 18.46 12.70
CA TYR A 186 -19.97 18.72 11.27
C TYR A 186 -19.39 17.46 10.62
N VAL A 187 -19.45 17.38 9.30
CA VAL A 187 -18.90 16.27 8.52
C VAL A 187 -17.84 16.78 7.57
N GLU A 188 -16.72 16.08 7.48
CA GLU A 188 -15.68 16.28 6.46
C GLU A 188 -15.72 15.15 5.45
N VAL A 189 -15.49 15.46 4.18
CA VAL A 189 -15.46 14.46 3.09
C VAL A 189 -14.14 14.61 2.33
N ASP A 190 -13.25 13.64 2.52
CA ASP A 190 -11.95 13.57 1.86
C ASP A 190 -11.95 12.47 0.78
N MET A 191 -11.13 12.63 -0.27
CA MET A 191 -10.84 11.62 -1.28
C MET A 191 -9.34 11.29 -1.27
N TYR A 192 -9.01 10.00 -1.28
CA TYR A 192 -7.64 9.50 -1.33
C TYR A 192 -7.48 8.59 -2.55
N GLY A 193 -6.51 8.91 -3.41
CA GLY A 193 -6.29 8.20 -4.68
C GLY A 193 -4.94 8.56 -5.27
N LEU A 194 -4.90 8.79 -6.57
CA LEU A 194 -3.73 9.43 -7.20
C LEU A 194 -3.51 10.83 -6.63
N PRO A 195 -2.31 11.42 -6.76
CA PRO A 195 -2.03 12.78 -6.31
C PRO A 195 -3.03 13.80 -6.88
N THR A 196 -3.45 13.63 -8.14
CA THR A 196 -4.41 14.48 -8.84
C THR A 196 -5.87 14.27 -8.39
N ASP A 197 -6.18 13.10 -7.81
CA ASP A 197 -7.51 12.76 -7.27
C ASP A 197 -7.63 13.08 -5.77
N THR A 198 -6.51 13.28 -5.07
CA THR A 198 -6.52 13.40 -3.61
C THR A 198 -6.96 14.79 -3.18
N ILE A 199 -8.15 14.86 -2.59
CA ILE A 199 -8.74 16.09 -2.03
C ILE A 199 -8.88 15.92 -0.53
N ARG A 200 -8.32 16.84 0.25
CA ARG A 200 -8.31 16.76 1.72
C ARG A 200 -8.65 18.11 2.34
N LYS A 201 -9.45 18.10 3.41
CA LYS A 201 -9.81 19.29 4.20
C LYS A 201 -10.45 20.42 3.39
N GLU A 202 -10.97 20.11 2.20
CA GLU A 202 -11.65 21.06 1.33
C GLU A 202 -13.16 21.03 1.58
N PHE A 203 -13.73 19.83 1.64
CA PHE A 203 -15.17 19.65 1.80
C PHE A 203 -15.54 19.40 3.25
N ARG A 204 -16.27 20.36 3.81
CA ARG A 204 -16.76 20.33 5.18
C ARG A 204 -18.13 20.99 5.26
N THR A 205 -19.07 20.35 5.94
CA THR A 205 -20.40 20.93 6.18
C THR A 205 -20.29 22.09 7.18
N ARG A 206 -21.27 22.99 7.18
CA ARG A 206 -21.46 23.86 8.35
C ARG A 206 -21.66 23.03 9.61
N MET A 207 -21.33 23.63 10.74
CA MET A 207 -21.54 23.01 12.04
C MET A 207 -22.98 23.21 12.49
N VAL A 208 -23.64 22.13 12.91
CA VAL A 208 -24.97 22.16 13.55
C VAL A 208 -24.74 22.16 15.06
N PRO A 209 -25.02 23.26 15.79
CA PRO A 209 -24.74 23.35 17.21
C PRO A 209 -25.74 22.56 18.06
N ALA A 210 -25.26 22.00 19.16
CA ALA A 210 -26.07 21.40 20.24
C ALA A 210 -27.11 20.35 19.80
N ASN A 211 -26.89 19.66 18.68
CA ASN A 211 -27.72 18.57 18.20
C ASN A 211 -26.85 17.35 17.83
N GLY A 212 -26.69 16.42 18.78
CA GLY A 212 -26.03 15.14 18.58
C GLY A 212 -26.97 13.99 18.18
N LEU A 213 -28.29 14.19 18.25
CA LEU A 213 -29.27 13.13 18.04
C LEU A 213 -29.69 12.99 16.57
N ASN A 214 -29.99 14.11 15.91
CA ASN A 214 -30.49 14.12 14.53
C ASN A 214 -30.16 15.42 13.76
N PRO A 215 -28.89 15.87 13.72
CA PRO A 215 -28.51 17.09 13.01
C PRO A 215 -28.84 17.00 11.52
N GLN A 216 -29.39 18.07 10.95
CA GLN A 216 -29.57 18.24 9.51
C GLN A 216 -28.55 19.24 8.98
N TYR A 217 -27.73 18.80 8.03
CA TYR A 217 -26.71 19.64 7.41
C TYR A 217 -27.30 20.33 6.16
N ASN A 218 -28.01 19.56 5.32
CA ASN A 218 -28.68 20.00 4.07
C ASN A 218 -27.75 20.83 3.16
N GLU A 219 -26.52 20.33 2.96
CA GLU A 219 -25.53 20.99 2.12
C GLU A 219 -25.70 20.63 0.64
N GLU A 220 -25.33 21.57 -0.23
CA GLU A 220 -25.14 21.29 -1.66
C GLU A 220 -24.11 20.17 -1.86
N PRO A 221 -24.20 19.37 -2.94
CA PRO A 221 -23.26 18.28 -3.17
C PRO A 221 -21.80 18.76 -3.22
N PHE A 222 -20.93 18.09 -2.47
CA PHE A 222 -19.49 18.20 -2.64
C PHE A 222 -19.09 17.52 -3.96
N LEU A 223 -18.58 18.30 -4.91
CA LEU A 223 -18.25 17.81 -6.24
C LEU A 223 -16.75 17.53 -6.36
N PHE A 224 -16.40 16.26 -6.44
CA PHE A 224 -15.06 15.81 -6.80
C PHE A 224 -14.95 15.92 -8.32
N ARG A 225 -14.32 17.01 -8.77
CA ARG A 225 -14.23 17.37 -10.19
C ARG A 225 -13.44 16.32 -10.96
N LYS A 226 -13.81 16.18 -12.23
CA LYS A 226 -13.10 15.36 -13.21
C LYS A 226 -11.66 15.87 -13.36
N VAL A 227 -10.68 14.99 -13.24
CA VAL A 227 -9.30 15.29 -13.67
C VAL A 227 -9.36 15.71 -15.14
N SER A 228 -8.82 16.90 -15.43
CA SER A 228 -8.90 17.57 -16.73
C SER A 228 -8.48 16.67 -17.89
N LYS A 229 -9.12 16.85 -19.05
CA LYS A 229 -8.76 16.18 -20.31
C LYS A 229 -7.31 16.45 -20.70
#